data_AF-A0AAV9ZE73-F1
#
_entry.id   AF-A0AAV9ZE73-F1
#
_cell.length_a   1.000
_cell.length_b   1.000
_cell.length_c   1.000
_cell.angle_alpha   90.00
_cell.angle_beta   90.00
_cell.angle_gamma   90.00
#
_symmetry.space_group_name_H-M   'P 1'
#
loop_
_entity.id
_entity.type
_entity.pdbx_description
1 polymer ?
#
loop_
_entity_poly.entity_id
_entity_poly.type
_entity_poly.pdbx_seq_one_letter_code
_entity_poly.pdbx_strand_id
1 'polypeptide(L)'
;YPVLTLPNEITVEIFLRFLPSYPYAPPMFGLLSPILLTKICRQWREIALAIPMLWRAISLPQGWVVDADRIEAAASAVSLWLSRSGNFPLSLHVFDHDDSLPIILALTPHLHRAEHLSFRDANVGHLSVIDIPMSMLRSLCLHFEQGASVSGSNPLTFRTGPFLRSVELDADGVPSVILPWSQLTSLTLKNLDVDVTVSLLRDTPRLVDCTICFWNRSDHQNDFTPLTLPYLKTLIFDRRCDANLAFLYSLATPALVSLQLPERLLVSPYSDPIPSLEAFLTNSGCRLQQLRIFYPRFSRAAYRTAFPSIASIEW
;
A
#
# COMPACT_ATOMS: atom_id res chain seq x y z
N TYR A 1 36.77 -14.14 17.57
CA TYR A 1 37.17 -12.74 17.33
C TYR A 1 36.40 -11.87 18.31
N PRO A 2 37.02 -10.95 19.08
CA PRO A 2 36.28 -10.10 20.00
C PRO A 2 35.47 -9.10 19.19
N VAL A 3 34.14 -9.13 19.30
CA VAL A 3 33.23 -8.26 18.52
C VAL A 3 33.52 -6.77 18.74
N LEU A 4 34.14 -6.40 19.87
CA LEU A 4 34.50 -5.02 20.21
C LEU A 4 35.78 -4.50 19.52
N THR A 5 36.55 -5.35 18.83
CA THR A 5 37.73 -4.94 18.05
C THR A 5 37.40 -4.64 16.59
N LEU A 6 36.13 -4.72 16.20
CA LEU A 6 35.70 -4.35 14.86
C LEU A 6 35.79 -2.83 14.69
N PRO A 7 36.22 -2.33 13.51
CA PRO A 7 36.08 -0.93 13.16
C PRO A 7 34.62 -0.46 13.27
N ASN A 8 34.43 0.82 13.54
CA ASN A 8 33.08 1.39 13.68
C ASN A 8 32.28 1.22 12.38
N GLU A 9 32.93 1.36 11.23
CA GLU A 9 32.31 1.22 9.90
C GLU A 9 31.71 -0.18 9.71
N ILE A 10 32.45 -1.22 10.11
CA ILE A 10 31.98 -2.61 10.03
C ILE A 10 30.83 -2.83 11.01
N THR A 11 30.91 -2.25 12.21
CA THR A 11 29.84 -2.34 13.20
C THR A 11 28.56 -1.67 12.70
N VAL A 12 28.67 -0.52 12.04
CA VAL A 12 27.54 0.19 11.41
C VAL A 12 26.92 -0.64 10.30
N GLU A 13 27.71 -1.25 9.43
CA GLU A 13 27.20 -2.14 8.37
C GLU A 13 26.45 -3.34 8.96
N ILE A 14 26.97 -3.94 10.03
CA ILE A 14 26.26 -5.02 10.76
C ILE A 14 24.93 -4.51 11.31
N PHE A 15 24.90 -3.31 11.89
CA PHE A 15 23.67 -2.71 12.44
C PHE A 15 22.63 -2.43 11.34
N LEU A 16 23.06 -1.92 10.19
CA LEU A 16 22.15 -1.66 9.06
C LEU A 16 21.59 -2.96 8.47
N ARG A 17 22.36 -4.06 8.48
CA ARG A 17 21.93 -5.39 8.03
C ARG A 17 21.04 -6.12 9.03
N PHE A 18 21.09 -5.72 10.31
CA PHE A 18 20.21 -6.25 11.35
C PHE A 18 18.76 -5.75 11.19
N LEU A 19 18.55 -4.59 10.59
CA LEU A 19 17.23 -4.01 10.37
C LEU A 19 16.59 -4.55 9.07
N PRO A 20 15.25 -4.48 8.95
CA PRO A 20 14.59 -4.71 7.68
C PRO A 20 15.10 -3.76 6.59
N SER A 21 15.14 -4.24 5.35
CA SER A 21 15.51 -3.40 4.21
C SER A 21 14.53 -2.23 4.07
N TYR A 22 15.04 -1.01 4.01
CA TYR A 22 14.21 0.16 3.72
C TYR A 22 13.44 -0.02 2.39
N PRO A 23 12.14 0.33 2.30
CA PRO A 23 11.38 1.14 3.25
C PRO A 23 10.67 0.37 4.36
N TYR A 24 10.85 -0.95 4.49
CA TYR A 24 10.25 -1.70 5.59
C TYR A 24 10.78 -1.17 6.93
N ALA A 25 9.87 -0.86 7.83
CA ALA A 25 10.21 -0.27 9.10
C ALA A 25 10.39 -1.33 10.21
N PRO A 26 11.45 -1.24 11.03
CA PRO A 26 11.58 -2.09 12.19
C PRO A 26 10.47 -1.76 13.21
N PRO A 27 10.06 -2.74 14.04
CA PRO A 27 9.17 -2.44 15.14
C PRO A 27 9.87 -1.50 16.13
N MET A 28 9.11 -0.63 16.78
CA MET A 28 9.65 0.27 17.79
C MET A 28 10.35 -0.51 18.92
N PHE A 29 9.79 -1.65 19.33
CA PHE A 29 10.32 -2.52 20.37
C PHE A 29 10.43 -3.97 19.89
N GLY A 30 11.26 -4.77 20.56
CA GLY A 30 11.42 -6.20 20.28
C GLY A 30 12.47 -6.51 19.22
N LEU A 31 12.38 -7.70 18.63
CA LEU A 31 13.34 -8.21 17.65
C LEU A 31 13.41 -7.28 16.42
N LEU A 32 14.61 -7.11 15.86
CA LEU A 32 14.89 -6.20 14.74
C LEU A 32 14.72 -4.70 15.07
N SER A 33 14.43 -4.32 16.32
CA SER A 33 14.45 -2.90 16.72
C SER A 33 15.89 -2.40 16.93
N PRO A 34 16.28 -1.22 16.39
CA PRO A 34 17.57 -0.59 16.67
C PRO A 34 17.77 -0.30 18.16
N ILE A 35 16.70 -0.24 18.98
CA ILE A 35 16.80 -0.11 20.43
C ILE A 35 17.60 -1.27 21.04
N LEU A 36 17.48 -2.50 20.51
CA LEU A 36 18.25 -3.65 21.01
C LEU A 36 19.75 -3.43 20.90
N LEU A 37 20.22 -2.79 19.82
CA LEU A 37 21.63 -2.45 19.61
C LEU A 37 22.14 -1.51 20.72
N THR A 38 21.25 -0.66 21.25
CA THR A 38 21.58 0.25 22.36
C THR A 38 21.68 -0.42 23.74
N LYS A 39 21.31 -1.71 23.84
CA LYS A 39 21.25 -2.46 25.09
C LYS A 39 22.37 -3.49 25.25
N ILE A 40 23.20 -3.69 24.24
CA ILE A 40 24.24 -4.73 24.24
C ILE A 40 25.46 -4.32 25.08
N CYS A 41 26.09 -3.19 24.74
CA CYS A 41 27.22 -2.63 25.51
C CYS A 41 27.31 -1.11 25.30
N ARG A 42 28.16 -0.43 26.07
CA ARG A 42 28.33 1.04 25.98
C ARG A 42 28.74 1.50 24.58
N GLN A 43 29.74 0.85 23.98
CA GLN A 43 30.24 1.19 22.65
C GLN A 43 29.15 1.04 21.58
N TRP A 44 28.40 -0.06 21.60
CA TRP A 44 27.30 -0.29 20.65
C TRP A 44 26.18 0.72 20.83
N ARG A 45 25.89 1.11 22.08
CA ARG A 45 24.93 2.18 22.37
C ARG A 45 25.37 3.51 21.78
N GLU A 46 26.63 3.91 21.99
CA GLU A 46 27.17 5.16 21.43
C GLU A 46 27.09 5.16 19.90
N ILE A 47 27.53 4.06 19.26
CA ILE A 47 27.45 3.91 17.80
C ILE A 47 25.99 3.96 17.33
N ALA A 48 25.09 3.13 17.88
CA ALA A 48 23.71 3.05 17.42
C ALA A 48 22.95 4.38 17.57
N LEU A 49 23.19 5.12 18.66
CA LEU A 49 22.56 6.43 18.87
C LEU A 49 23.10 7.51 17.92
N ALA A 50 24.35 7.39 17.46
CA ALA A 50 25.00 8.36 16.59
C ALA A 50 24.68 8.18 15.10
N ILE A 51 24.00 7.09 14.69
CA ILE A 51 23.74 6.76 13.29
C ILE A 51 22.28 7.02 12.93
N PRO A 52 21.95 8.13 12.24
CA PRO A 52 20.57 8.51 11.97
C PRO A 52 19.81 7.52 11.08
N MET A 53 20.53 6.81 10.19
CA MET A 53 19.94 5.82 9.30
C MET A 53 19.25 4.65 10.03
N LEU A 54 19.67 4.33 11.26
CA LEU A 54 19.01 3.30 12.07
C LEU A 54 17.62 3.74 12.55
N TRP A 55 17.36 5.05 12.57
CA TRP A 55 16.15 5.65 13.14
C TRP A 55 15.23 6.26 12.06
N ARG A 56 15.57 6.14 10.78
CA ARG A 56 14.78 6.72 9.68
C ARG A 56 13.49 5.97 9.35
N ALA A 57 13.26 4.82 9.97
CA ALA A 57 12.05 4.04 9.78
C ALA A 57 11.53 3.53 11.13
N ILE A 58 10.21 3.54 11.33
CA ILE A 58 9.57 3.02 12.54
C ILE A 58 8.20 2.43 12.22
N SER A 59 7.95 1.21 12.72
CA SER A 59 6.63 0.61 12.79
C SER A 59 6.16 0.66 14.23
N LEU A 60 5.07 1.38 14.43
CA LEU A 60 4.40 1.48 15.71
C LEU A 60 3.58 0.18 15.95
N PRO A 61 3.49 -0.29 17.20
CA PRO A 61 2.75 -1.51 17.53
C PRO A 61 1.25 -1.32 17.34
N GLN A 62 0.56 -2.43 17.02
CA GLN A 62 -0.89 -2.54 17.11
C GLN A 62 -1.28 -2.64 18.60
N GLY A 63 -2.19 -1.78 19.06
CA GLY A 63 -2.61 -1.70 20.45
C GLY A 63 -1.59 -0.96 21.32
N TRP A 64 -1.76 0.35 21.45
CA TRP A 64 -1.10 1.11 22.52
C TRP A 64 -1.77 0.80 23.86
N VAL A 65 -1.02 0.87 24.95
CA VAL A 65 -1.55 0.51 26.27
C VAL A 65 -2.63 1.50 26.71
N VAL A 66 -3.72 0.99 27.28
CA VAL A 66 -4.98 1.63 27.69
C VAL A 66 -4.86 2.69 28.80
N ASP A 67 -3.65 3.18 29.11
CA ASP A 67 -3.46 4.19 30.17
C ASP A 67 -2.73 5.42 29.63
N ALA A 68 -3.22 6.61 29.99
CA ALA A 68 -2.81 7.90 29.45
C ALA A 68 -1.31 8.16 29.63
N ASP A 69 -0.76 7.84 30.81
CA ASP A 69 0.67 8.01 31.10
C ASP A 69 1.57 7.21 30.13
N ARG A 70 1.09 6.05 29.66
CA ARG A 70 1.85 5.20 28.74
C ARG A 70 1.78 5.72 27.30
N ILE A 71 0.69 6.37 26.91
CA ILE A 71 0.53 7.02 25.61
C ILE A 71 1.44 8.24 25.52
N GLU A 72 1.51 9.07 26.56
CA GLU A 72 2.44 10.21 26.61
C GLU A 72 3.91 9.75 26.56
N ALA A 73 4.24 8.70 27.29
CA ALA A 73 5.57 8.08 27.23
C ALA A 73 5.89 7.54 25.82
N ALA A 74 4.89 6.94 25.15
CA ALA A 74 5.02 6.47 23.77
C ALA A 74 5.24 7.64 22.79
N ALA A 75 4.45 8.70 22.86
CA ALA A 75 4.59 9.90 22.04
C ALA A 75 5.97 10.57 22.24
N SER A 76 6.44 10.61 23.48
CA SER A 76 7.79 11.09 23.82
C SER A 76 8.88 10.19 23.22
N ALA A 77 8.71 8.88 23.29
CA ALA A 77 9.65 7.92 22.71
C ALA A 77 9.65 7.97 21.17
N VAL A 78 8.50 8.22 20.52
CA VAL A 78 8.40 8.47 19.08
C VAL A 78 9.15 9.76 18.72
N SER A 79 8.92 10.85 19.44
CA SER A 79 9.64 12.12 19.22
C SER A 79 11.16 11.95 19.35
N LEU A 80 11.60 11.17 20.34
CA LEU A 80 13.02 10.86 20.54
C LEU A 80 13.58 9.95 19.46
N TRP A 81 12.79 9.04 18.91
CA TRP A 81 13.18 8.24 17.75
C TRP A 81 13.39 9.12 16.52
N LEU A 82 12.42 9.98 16.23
CA LEU A 82 12.43 10.87 15.07
C LEU A 82 13.54 11.92 15.17
N SER A 83 13.86 12.41 16.37
CA SER A 83 14.99 13.33 16.54
C SER A 83 16.34 12.67 16.20
N ARG A 84 16.51 11.38 16.49
CA ARG A 84 17.71 10.62 16.10
C ARG A 84 17.81 10.38 14.60
N SER A 85 16.69 10.40 13.87
CA SER A 85 16.69 10.24 12.41
C SER A 85 17.36 11.40 11.65
N GLY A 86 17.72 12.49 12.35
CA GLY A 86 18.44 13.60 11.74
C GLY A 86 17.57 14.33 10.73
N ASN A 87 17.98 14.37 9.46
CA ASN A 87 17.18 14.91 8.33
C ASN A 87 16.90 13.86 7.25
N PHE A 88 17.03 12.58 7.59
CA PHE A 88 16.81 11.51 6.61
C PHE A 88 15.33 11.39 6.23
N PRO A 89 15.04 10.98 4.98
CA PRO A 89 13.69 10.63 4.57
C PRO A 89 13.12 9.51 5.44
N LEU A 90 11.85 9.65 5.83
CA LEU A 90 11.21 8.76 6.80
C LEU A 90 10.33 7.69 6.16
N SER A 91 10.33 6.50 6.76
CA SER A 91 9.31 5.48 6.54
C SER A 91 8.53 5.22 7.83
N LEU A 92 7.26 5.60 7.85
CA LEU A 92 6.42 5.61 9.05
C LEU A 92 5.23 4.66 8.85
N HIS A 93 5.11 3.68 9.73
CA HIS A 93 3.97 2.78 9.79
C HIS A 93 3.26 2.93 11.13
N VAL A 94 2.02 3.38 11.06
CA VAL A 94 1.20 3.76 12.21
C VAL A 94 -0.03 2.85 12.23
N PHE A 95 -0.29 2.21 13.37
CA PHE A 95 -1.60 1.68 13.69
C PHE A 95 -2.33 2.75 14.48
N ASP A 96 -3.40 3.26 13.88
CA ASP A 96 -4.22 4.31 14.42
C ASP A 96 -5.37 3.64 15.20
N HIS A 97 -5.50 4.01 16.46
CA HIS A 97 -6.56 3.57 17.36
C HIS A 97 -7.11 4.84 18.02
N ASP A 98 -8.27 4.76 18.69
CA ASP A 98 -8.91 5.93 19.31
C ASP A 98 -7.97 6.77 20.19
N ASP A 99 -7.03 6.12 20.90
CA ASP A 99 -6.10 6.79 21.80
C ASP A 99 -4.77 7.23 21.12
N SER A 100 -4.64 7.08 19.80
CA SER A 100 -3.38 7.29 19.09
C SER A 100 -3.09 8.77 18.74
N LEU A 101 -4.06 9.66 18.93
CA LEU A 101 -3.95 11.07 18.57
C LEU A 101 -2.67 11.75 19.11
N PRO A 102 -2.24 11.56 20.38
CA PRO A 102 -0.99 12.15 20.86
C PRO A 102 0.25 11.69 20.08
N ILE A 103 0.24 10.45 19.58
CA ILE A 103 1.33 9.87 18.80
C ILE A 103 1.31 10.41 17.37
N ILE A 104 0.12 10.55 16.78
CA ILE A 104 -0.05 11.21 15.48
C ILE A 104 0.44 12.66 15.54
N LEU A 105 0.07 13.40 16.59
CA LEU A 105 0.56 14.76 16.83
C LEU A 105 2.08 14.80 17.02
N ALA A 106 2.70 13.79 17.65
CA ALA A 106 4.15 13.68 17.76
C ALA A 106 4.85 13.41 16.41
N LEU A 107 4.18 12.72 15.47
CA LEU A 107 4.68 12.46 14.11
C LEU A 107 4.57 13.70 13.22
N THR A 108 3.50 14.48 13.37
CA THR A 108 3.12 15.62 12.52
C THR A 108 4.29 16.55 12.16
N PRO A 109 5.11 17.06 13.10
CA PRO A 109 6.25 17.94 12.79
C PRO A 109 7.27 17.34 11.81
N HIS A 110 7.33 16.02 11.72
CA HIS A 110 8.28 15.28 10.89
C HIS A 110 7.69 14.81 9.56
N LEU A 111 6.39 15.03 9.28
CA LEU A 111 5.77 14.53 8.06
C LEU A 111 6.25 15.23 6.77
N HIS A 112 6.87 16.41 6.88
CA HIS A 112 7.46 17.11 5.73
C HIS A 112 8.55 16.32 4.99
N ARG A 113 9.21 15.40 5.69
CA ARG A 113 10.25 14.49 5.17
C ARG A 113 9.79 13.03 5.09
N ALA A 114 8.50 12.75 5.32
CA ALA A 114 7.95 11.42 5.11
C ALA A 114 8.07 11.06 3.63
N GLU A 115 8.75 9.95 3.35
CA GLU A 115 8.89 9.38 2.01
C GLU A 115 7.90 8.22 1.83
N HIS A 116 7.69 7.44 2.89
CA HIS A 116 6.70 6.38 2.95
C HIS A 116 5.85 6.55 4.21
N LEU A 117 4.53 6.60 4.05
CA LEU A 117 3.59 6.77 5.15
C LEU A 117 2.47 5.75 5.05
N SER A 118 2.23 5.03 6.14
CA SER A 118 1.19 4.02 6.24
C SER A 118 0.38 4.24 7.51
N PHE A 119 -0.93 4.44 7.36
CA PHE A 119 -1.90 4.39 8.44
C PHE A 119 -2.76 3.14 8.29
N ARG A 120 -2.72 2.27 9.30
CA ARG A 120 -3.59 1.11 9.46
C ARG A 120 -4.64 1.43 10.52
N ASP A 121 -5.84 0.90 10.35
CA ASP A 121 -7.00 1.20 11.20
C ASP A 121 -7.25 2.72 11.36
N ALA A 122 -6.99 3.47 10.29
CA ALA A 122 -6.98 4.93 10.27
C ALA A 122 -8.29 5.55 10.75
N ASN A 123 -8.19 6.43 11.74
CA ASN A 123 -9.30 7.26 12.21
C ASN A 123 -9.32 8.57 11.39
N VAL A 124 -10.43 8.82 10.69
CA VAL A 124 -10.62 10.00 9.85
C VAL A 124 -10.43 11.30 10.63
N GLY A 125 -10.90 11.35 11.88
CA GLY A 125 -10.74 12.49 12.77
C GLY A 125 -9.27 12.80 13.05
N HIS A 126 -8.45 11.79 13.32
CA HIS A 126 -7.02 11.99 13.56
C HIS A 126 -6.28 12.47 12.30
N LEU A 127 -6.59 11.87 11.15
CA LEU A 127 -5.97 12.27 9.88
C LEU A 127 -6.39 13.68 9.44
N SER A 128 -7.61 14.12 9.78
CA SER A 128 -8.11 15.46 9.42
C SER A 128 -7.34 16.61 10.07
N VAL A 129 -6.63 16.33 11.18
CA VAL A 129 -5.79 17.33 11.89
C VAL A 129 -4.43 17.50 11.22
N ILE A 130 -4.05 16.61 10.30
CA ILE A 130 -2.76 16.66 9.60
C ILE A 130 -2.80 17.71 8.49
N ASP A 131 -2.33 18.93 8.79
CA ASP A 131 -2.22 20.04 7.83
C ASP A 131 -0.77 20.44 7.53
N ILE A 132 0.09 19.46 7.26
CA ILE A 132 1.50 19.70 6.95
C ILE A 132 1.84 19.22 5.53
N PRO A 133 2.62 20.00 4.75
CA PRO A 133 3.01 19.60 3.41
C PRO A 133 3.98 18.42 3.42
N MET A 134 3.51 17.26 2.99
CA MET A 134 4.29 16.03 2.84
C MET A 134 5.05 16.04 1.51
N SER A 135 6.08 16.89 1.45
CA SER A 135 6.75 17.25 0.19
C SER A 135 7.62 16.14 -0.39
N MET A 136 8.09 15.20 0.42
CA MET A 136 8.93 14.07 -0.02
C MET A 136 8.16 12.77 -0.25
N LEU A 137 6.84 12.77 -0.05
CA LEU A 137 6.03 11.55 -0.02
C LEU A 137 6.01 10.86 -1.37
N ARG A 138 6.43 9.60 -1.40
CA ARG A 138 6.44 8.72 -2.58
C ARG A 138 5.37 7.64 -2.53
N SER A 139 5.13 7.09 -1.33
CA SER A 139 4.05 6.12 -1.12
C SER A 139 3.17 6.48 0.07
N LEU A 140 1.86 6.38 -0.14
CA LEU A 140 0.86 6.55 0.89
C LEU A 140 0.02 5.27 1.00
N CYS A 141 -0.15 4.77 2.21
CA CYS A 141 -1.06 3.66 2.49
C CYS A 141 -2.08 4.11 3.54
N LEU A 142 -3.36 4.02 3.19
CA LEU A 142 -4.48 4.34 4.05
C LEU A 142 -5.38 3.12 4.12
N HIS A 143 -5.50 2.54 5.30
CA HIS A 143 -6.44 1.48 5.60
C HIS A 143 -7.34 1.95 6.73
N PHE A 144 -8.63 2.12 6.47
CA PHE A 144 -9.61 2.59 7.44
C PHE A 144 -10.25 1.42 8.19
N GLU A 145 -10.70 1.67 9.41
CA GLU A 145 -11.39 0.68 10.24
C GLU A 145 -12.75 0.27 9.62
N GLN A 146 -13.07 -1.02 9.65
CA GLN A 146 -14.34 -1.55 9.12
C GLN A 146 -15.54 -1.04 9.93
N GLY A 147 -16.61 -0.62 9.25
CA GLY A 147 -17.82 -0.14 9.90
C GLY A 147 -17.75 1.31 10.38
N ALA A 148 -16.66 2.03 10.11
CA ALA A 148 -16.65 3.49 10.15
C ALA A 148 -17.58 4.00 9.05
N SER A 149 -18.90 4.06 9.31
CA SER A 149 -19.85 4.63 8.37
C SER A 149 -19.60 6.12 8.28
N VAL A 150 -18.78 6.55 7.31
CA VAL A 150 -18.36 7.96 7.19
C VAL A 150 -19.31 8.80 6.32
N SER A 151 -20.57 8.36 6.18
CA SER A 151 -21.64 9.11 5.53
C SER A 151 -21.76 10.51 6.16
N GLY A 152 -21.23 11.52 5.47
CA GLY A 152 -21.28 12.93 5.88
C GLY A 152 -19.98 13.54 6.43
N SER A 153 -18.85 12.83 6.41
CA SER A 153 -17.55 13.43 6.76
C SER A 153 -16.99 14.32 5.65
N ASN A 154 -16.23 15.34 6.06
CA ASN A 154 -15.47 16.18 5.13
C ASN A 154 -14.40 15.38 4.39
N PRO A 155 -14.09 15.75 3.14
CA PRO A 155 -13.03 15.09 2.38
C PRO A 155 -11.67 15.19 3.08
N LEU A 156 -10.94 14.07 3.15
CA LEU A 156 -9.56 14.05 3.63
C LEU A 156 -8.64 14.62 2.55
N THR A 157 -8.09 15.81 2.80
CA THR A 157 -7.18 16.47 1.89
C THR A 157 -5.76 16.38 2.42
N PHE A 158 -4.88 15.72 1.69
CA PHE A 158 -3.45 15.67 2.04
C PHE A 158 -2.67 16.64 1.17
N ARG A 159 -1.91 17.55 1.79
CA ARG A 159 -0.99 18.46 1.09
C ARG A 159 0.25 17.68 0.65
N THR A 160 0.11 16.88 -0.39
CA THR A 160 1.16 15.99 -0.90
C THR A 160 2.03 16.68 -1.95
N GLY A 161 3.31 16.31 -1.97
CA GLY A 161 4.26 16.79 -2.98
C GLY A 161 4.10 16.13 -4.36
N PRO A 162 4.87 16.61 -5.37
CA PRO A 162 4.85 16.08 -6.74
C PRO A 162 5.52 14.70 -6.91
N PHE A 163 6.01 14.11 -5.81
CA PHE A 163 6.73 12.83 -5.82
C PHE A 163 5.86 11.63 -5.48
N LEU A 164 4.57 11.82 -5.15
CA LEU A 164 3.67 10.72 -4.84
C LEU A 164 3.45 9.87 -6.10
N ARG A 165 3.76 8.57 -5.99
CA ARG A 165 3.70 7.62 -7.11
C ARG A 165 2.90 6.36 -6.78
N SER A 166 2.85 5.98 -5.51
CA SER A 166 2.17 4.77 -5.06
C SER A 166 1.12 5.10 -4.00
N VAL A 167 -0.11 4.63 -4.19
CA VAL A 167 -1.18 4.76 -3.20
C VAL A 167 -1.81 3.39 -2.97
N GLU A 168 -1.94 2.99 -1.71
CA GLU A 168 -2.78 1.90 -1.27
C GLU A 168 -3.96 2.49 -0.49
N LEU A 169 -5.18 2.26 -0.97
CA LEU A 169 -6.41 2.70 -0.34
C LEU A 169 -7.27 1.48 -0.02
N ASP A 170 -7.54 1.27 1.25
CA ASP A 170 -8.42 0.24 1.78
C ASP A 170 -9.50 0.90 2.64
N ALA A 171 -10.72 0.94 2.13
CA ALA A 171 -11.80 1.70 2.74
C ALA A 171 -13.16 1.09 2.38
N ASP A 172 -14.03 0.94 3.37
CA ASP A 172 -15.46 0.61 3.18
C ASP A 172 -16.28 1.88 3.41
N GLY A 173 -17.06 2.36 2.43
CA GLY A 173 -17.85 3.60 2.57
C GLY A 173 -17.03 4.90 2.71
N VAL A 174 -15.99 5.04 1.88
CA VAL A 174 -14.93 6.06 1.86
C VAL A 174 -15.36 7.50 2.25
N PRO A 175 -14.61 8.20 3.12
CA PRO A 175 -14.58 9.67 3.13
C PRO A 175 -13.79 10.15 1.90
N SER A 176 -14.35 11.04 1.07
CA SER A 176 -13.71 11.51 -0.18
C SER A 176 -12.23 11.90 0.04
N VAL A 177 -11.28 11.10 -0.45
CA VAL A 177 -9.84 11.38 -0.29
C VAL A 177 -9.35 12.18 -1.50
N ILE A 178 -8.81 13.36 -1.26
CA ILE A 178 -8.28 14.24 -2.32
C ILE A 178 -6.77 14.05 -2.40
N LEU A 179 -6.33 13.40 -3.47
CA LEU A 179 -4.93 13.15 -3.81
C LEU A 179 -4.64 13.58 -5.25
N PRO A 180 -3.37 13.84 -5.61
CA PRO A 180 -2.96 14.05 -6.98
C PRO A 180 -2.95 12.71 -7.75
N TRP A 181 -4.14 12.19 -8.07
CA TRP A 181 -4.32 10.89 -8.73
C TRP A 181 -3.59 10.80 -10.09
N SER A 182 -3.57 11.90 -10.85
CA SER A 182 -3.05 11.92 -12.22
C SER A 182 -1.55 11.62 -12.38
N GLN A 183 -0.79 11.72 -11.29
CA GLN A 183 0.65 11.47 -11.27
C GLN A 183 1.04 10.08 -10.72
N LEU A 184 0.06 9.27 -10.30
CA LEU A 184 0.30 7.94 -9.75
C LEU A 184 0.71 6.94 -10.84
N THR A 185 1.61 6.04 -10.47
CA THR A 185 2.07 4.92 -11.31
C THR A 185 1.73 3.57 -10.70
N SER A 186 1.47 3.51 -9.39
CA SER A 186 1.07 2.32 -8.67
C SER A 186 -0.17 2.61 -7.82
N LEU A 187 -1.21 1.79 -7.95
CA LEU A 187 -2.46 1.95 -7.23
C LEU A 187 -2.97 0.60 -6.73
N THR A 188 -3.23 0.51 -5.43
CA THR A 188 -3.87 -0.64 -4.80
C THR A 188 -5.18 -0.19 -4.19
N LEU A 189 -6.29 -0.81 -4.62
CA LEU A 189 -7.64 -0.48 -4.19
C LEU A 189 -8.26 -1.71 -3.52
N LYS A 190 -8.71 -1.56 -2.27
CA LYS A 190 -9.28 -2.64 -1.47
C LYS A 190 -10.58 -2.18 -0.82
N ASN A 191 -11.57 -3.07 -0.78
CA ASN A 191 -12.86 -2.85 -0.13
C ASN A 191 -13.70 -1.68 -0.69
N LEU A 192 -13.35 -1.16 -1.87
CA LEU A 192 -14.08 -0.07 -2.54
C LEU A 192 -15.24 -0.59 -3.39
N ASP A 193 -16.27 0.24 -3.55
CA ASP A 193 -17.29 0.04 -4.57
C ASP A 193 -16.70 0.06 -5.99
N VAL A 194 -17.34 -0.66 -6.91
CA VAL A 194 -16.91 -0.75 -8.31
C VAL A 194 -16.95 0.62 -8.99
N ASP A 195 -18.01 1.40 -8.77
CA ASP A 195 -18.15 2.73 -9.38
C ASP A 195 -17.06 3.70 -8.90
N VAL A 196 -16.72 3.65 -7.60
CA VAL A 196 -15.62 4.43 -7.00
C VAL A 196 -14.26 3.97 -7.54
N THR A 197 -14.09 2.66 -7.71
CA THR A 197 -12.87 2.10 -8.31
C THR A 197 -12.70 2.61 -9.74
N VAL A 198 -13.76 2.57 -10.56
CA VAL A 198 -13.71 3.04 -11.95
C VAL A 198 -13.44 4.55 -12.03
N SER A 199 -14.02 5.36 -11.14
CA SER A 199 -13.75 6.81 -11.10
C SER A 199 -12.27 7.10 -10.76
N LEU A 200 -11.70 6.41 -9.77
CA LEU A 200 -10.28 6.53 -9.42
C LEU A 200 -9.36 6.05 -10.55
N LEU A 201 -9.72 4.98 -11.25
CA LEU A 201 -8.97 4.52 -12.43
C LEU A 201 -9.01 5.57 -13.55
N ARG A 202 -10.14 6.26 -13.75
CA ARG A 202 -10.25 7.37 -14.72
C ARG A 202 -9.31 8.53 -14.38
N ASP A 203 -9.12 8.80 -13.10
CA ASP A 203 -8.26 9.89 -12.62
C ASP A 203 -6.77 9.51 -12.57
N THR A 204 -6.39 8.29 -12.97
CA THR A 204 -5.00 7.78 -12.93
C THR A 204 -4.46 7.38 -14.33
N PRO A 205 -4.38 8.31 -15.31
CA PRO A 205 -3.96 7.99 -16.68
C PRO A 205 -2.52 7.50 -16.85
N ARG A 206 -1.65 7.68 -15.83
CA ARG A 206 -0.23 7.26 -15.84
C ARG A 206 0.02 5.94 -15.11
N LEU A 207 -1.04 5.23 -14.77
CA LEU A 207 -0.96 3.99 -14.00
C LEU A 207 -0.17 2.92 -14.76
N VAL A 208 0.77 2.28 -14.07
CA VAL A 208 1.62 1.19 -14.58
C VAL A 208 1.28 -0.12 -13.88
N ASP A 209 1.06 -0.07 -12.57
CA ASP A 209 0.73 -1.23 -11.74
C ASP A 209 -0.57 -0.98 -10.98
N CYS A 210 -1.54 -1.89 -11.11
CA CYS A 210 -2.83 -1.80 -10.44
C CYS A 210 -3.17 -3.11 -9.74
N THR A 211 -3.59 -3.02 -8.47
CA THR A 211 -4.14 -4.14 -7.71
C THR A 211 -5.53 -3.79 -7.20
N ILE A 212 -6.50 -4.67 -7.40
CA ILE A 212 -7.91 -4.45 -7.04
C ILE A 212 -8.44 -5.64 -6.22
N CYS A 213 -9.06 -5.36 -5.09
CA CYS A 213 -9.64 -6.36 -4.19
C CYS A 213 -11.08 -6.00 -3.83
N PHE A 214 -12.07 -6.66 -4.45
CA PHE A 214 -13.48 -6.52 -4.08
C PHE A 214 -13.91 -7.62 -3.11
N TRP A 215 -14.36 -7.25 -1.91
CA TRP A 215 -14.75 -8.23 -0.89
C TRP A 215 -16.26 -8.38 -0.75
N ASN A 216 -17.03 -7.51 -1.39
CA ASN A 216 -18.48 -7.55 -1.36
C ASN A 216 -19.06 -7.56 -2.76
N ARG A 217 -20.04 -8.45 -3.01
CA ARG A 217 -20.78 -8.51 -4.26
C ARG A 217 -21.77 -7.36 -4.27
N SER A 218 -21.41 -6.27 -4.91
CA SER A 218 -22.39 -5.32 -5.38
C SER A 218 -22.77 -5.67 -6.82
N ASP A 219 -24.02 -6.11 -7.01
CA ASP A 219 -24.60 -6.35 -8.34
C ASP A 219 -24.85 -5.00 -9.02
N HIS A 220 -23.80 -4.37 -9.53
CA HIS A 220 -23.93 -3.17 -10.36
C HIS A 220 -24.14 -3.60 -11.81
N GLN A 221 -25.39 -3.48 -12.30
CA GLN A 221 -25.73 -3.58 -13.73
C GLN A 221 -25.48 -2.25 -14.46
N ASN A 222 -24.39 -1.57 -14.15
CA ASN A 222 -24.12 -0.26 -14.73
C ASN A 222 -23.46 -0.40 -16.11
N ASP A 223 -23.93 0.40 -17.07
CA ASP A 223 -23.24 0.63 -18.33
C ASP A 223 -21.96 1.42 -18.05
N PHE A 224 -20.82 0.74 -18.09
CA PHE A 224 -19.52 1.39 -17.89
C PHE A 224 -19.07 2.09 -19.17
N THR A 225 -18.72 3.38 -19.06
CA THR A 225 -18.05 4.10 -20.14
C THR A 225 -16.69 3.46 -20.45
N PRO A 226 -16.28 3.38 -21.72
CA PRO A 226 -14.93 2.92 -22.08
C PRO A 226 -13.85 3.71 -21.35
N LEU A 227 -12.91 3.01 -20.71
CA LEU A 227 -11.79 3.58 -19.98
C LEU A 227 -10.48 3.08 -20.59
N THR A 228 -9.57 3.98 -20.94
CA THR A 228 -8.25 3.61 -21.48
C THR A 228 -7.16 3.90 -20.46
N LEU A 229 -6.36 2.88 -20.13
CA LEU A 229 -5.16 2.99 -19.29
C LEU A 229 -3.93 2.64 -20.14
N PRO A 230 -3.34 3.62 -20.84
CA PRO A 230 -2.39 3.37 -21.93
C PRO A 230 -1.03 2.84 -21.46
N TYR A 231 -0.67 3.06 -20.19
CA TYR A 231 0.63 2.68 -19.63
C TYR A 231 0.55 1.49 -18.67
N LEU A 232 -0.64 0.92 -18.45
CA LEU A 232 -0.85 -0.15 -17.48
C LEU A 232 -0.16 -1.42 -17.98
N LYS A 233 0.81 -1.91 -17.22
CA LYS A 233 1.59 -3.12 -17.49
C LYS A 233 1.14 -4.30 -16.64
N THR A 234 0.75 -4.03 -15.39
CA THR A 234 0.37 -5.06 -14.42
C THR A 234 -1.02 -4.78 -13.88
N LEU A 235 -1.94 -5.73 -14.05
CA LEU A 235 -3.27 -5.69 -13.46
C LEU A 235 -3.50 -6.95 -12.63
N ILE A 236 -3.76 -6.78 -11.33
CA ILE A 236 -3.94 -7.87 -10.38
C ILE A 236 -5.30 -7.73 -9.73
N PHE A 237 -6.13 -8.76 -9.83
CA PHE A 237 -7.30 -8.96 -9.00
C PHE A 237 -6.96 -9.96 -7.91
N ASP A 238 -7.21 -9.59 -6.65
CA ASP A 238 -6.94 -10.49 -5.52
C ASP A 238 -7.73 -11.80 -5.65
N ARG A 239 -7.14 -12.89 -5.19
CA ARG A 239 -7.74 -14.23 -5.25
C ARG A 239 -9.13 -14.31 -4.59
N ARG A 240 -9.41 -13.45 -3.59
CA ARG A 240 -10.68 -13.33 -2.88
C ARG A 240 -11.66 -12.36 -3.53
N CYS A 241 -11.29 -11.72 -4.63
CA CYS A 241 -12.10 -10.74 -5.33
C CYS A 241 -13.44 -11.35 -5.82
N ASP A 242 -14.57 -10.88 -5.28
CA ASP A 242 -15.94 -11.37 -5.57
C ASP A 242 -16.83 -10.24 -6.07
N ALA A 243 -16.70 -9.89 -7.34
CA ALA A 243 -17.55 -8.89 -7.98
C ALA A 243 -17.82 -9.28 -9.44
N ASN A 244 -18.95 -8.82 -9.98
CA ASN A 244 -19.19 -8.87 -11.42
C ASN A 244 -18.40 -7.74 -12.08
N LEU A 245 -17.28 -8.08 -12.73
CA LEU A 245 -16.42 -7.09 -13.36
C LEU A 245 -16.84 -6.78 -14.79
N ALA A 246 -18.11 -6.41 -15.00
CA ALA A 246 -18.57 -5.98 -16.32
C ALA A 246 -17.74 -4.80 -16.88
N PHE A 247 -17.14 -3.98 -16.02
CA PHE A 247 -16.23 -2.90 -16.45
C PHE A 247 -14.92 -3.41 -17.07
N LEU A 248 -14.51 -4.67 -16.87
CA LEU A 248 -13.36 -5.21 -17.59
C LEU A 248 -13.58 -5.15 -19.10
N TYR A 249 -14.82 -5.37 -19.56
CA TYR A 249 -15.15 -5.26 -20.98
C TYR A 249 -15.08 -3.82 -21.49
N SER A 250 -15.16 -2.81 -20.63
CA SER A 250 -15.00 -1.40 -21.02
C SER A 250 -13.55 -0.91 -20.87
N LEU A 251 -12.64 -1.74 -20.35
CA LEU A 251 -11.26 -1.37 -20.08
C LEU A 251 -10.35 -1.67 -21.27
N ALA A 252 -9.71 -0.64 -21.81
CA ALA A 252 -8.68 -0.74 -22.84
C ALA A 252 -7.28 -0.53 -22.22
N THR A 253 -6.46 -1.59 -22.22
CA THR A 253 -5.13 -1.60 -21.59
C THR A 253 -4.04 -2.05 -22.58
N PRO A 254 -3.70 -1.22 -23.59
CA PRO A 254 -2.84 -1.65 -24.71
C PRO A 254 -1.42 -2.06 -24.31
N ALA A 255 -0.91 -1.57 -23.20
CA ALA A 255 0.42 -1.89 -22.69
C ALA A 255 0.46 -3.08 -21.71
N LEU A 256 -0.65 -3.79 -21.49
CA LEU A 256 -0.75 -4.82 -20.47
C LEU A 256 0.17 -6.02 -20.78
N VAL A 257 1.01 -6.37 -19.81
CA VAL A 257 2.00 -7.45 -19.89
C VAL A 257 1.64 -8.59 -18.95
N SER A 258 1.15 -8.29 -17.76
CA SER A 258 0.80 -9.26 -16.71
C SER A 258 -0.63 -9.04 -16.21
N LEU A 259 -1.42 -10.10 -16.25
CA LEU A 259 -2.79 -10.14 -15.75
C LEU A 259 -2.94 -11.27 -14.73
N GLN A 260 -3.47 -10.96 -13.57
CA GLN A 260 -3.81 -11.95 -12.55
C GLN A 260 -5.27 -11.79 -12.14
N LEU A 261 -6.05 -12.87 -12.16
CA LEU A 261 -7.45 -12.82 -11.74
C LEU A 261 -8.00 -14.19 -11.31
N PRO A 262 -8.98 -14.23 -10.40
CA PRO A 262 -9.85 -15.40 -10.22
C PRO A 262 -10.68 -15.71 -11.46
N GLU A 263 -10.77 -16.99 -11.85
CA GLU A 263 -11.54 -17.42 -13.04
C GLU A 263 -13.02 -16.99 -12.96
N ARG A 264 -13.59 -16.98 -11.76
CA ARG A 264 -14.98 -16.57 -11.49
C ARG A 264 -15.30 -15.12 -11.87
N LEU A 265 -14.29 -14.26 -12.08
CA LEU A 265 -14.49 -12.88 -12.52
C LEU A 265 -14.72 -12.78 -14.02
N LEU A 266 -14.27 -13.76 -14.80
CA LEU A 266 -14.50 -13.79 -16.23
C LEU A 266 -15.98 -14.09 -16.51
N VAL A 267 -16.55 -15.06 -15.79
CA VAL A 267 -17.80 -15.70 -16.20
C VAL A 267 -18.59 -16.31 -15.03
N SER A 268 -19.92 -16.33 -15.18
CA SER A 268 -20.89 -17.05 -14.33
C SER A 268 -20.47 -18.52 -14.06
N PRO A 269 -20.93 -19.15 -12.96
CA PRO A 269 -20.54 -20.52 -12.60
C PRO A 269 -20.85 -21.61 -13.64
N TYR A 270 -21.54 -21.31 -14.74
CA TYR A 270 -21.98 -22.32 -15.70
C TYR A 270 -21.51 -22.10 -17.14
N SER A 271 -20.68 -21.09 -17.40
CA SER A 271 -20.23 -20.73 -18.76
C SER A 271 -18.71 -20.76 -18.90
N ASP A 272 -18.26 -20.89 -20.16
CA ASP A 272 -16.85 -20.95 -20.52
C ASP A 272 -16.17 -19.59 -20.31
N PRO A 273 -15.07 -19.49 -19.53
CA PRO A 273 -14.33 -18.25 -19.28
C PRO A 273 -13.48 -17.76 -20.45
N ILE A 274 -13.17 -18.63 -21.42
CA ILE A 274 -12.26 -18.32 -22.53
C ILE A 274 -12.77 -17.17 -23.42
N PRO A 275 -14.04 -17.17 -23.89
CA PRO A 275 -14.56 -16.09 -24.73
C PRO A 275 -14.52 -14.72 -24.07
N SER A 276 -14.76 -14.66 -22.76
CA SER A 276 -14.70 -13.42 -22.00
C SER A 276 -13.28 -12.85 -21.91
N LEU A 277 -12.30 -13.72 -21.69
CA LEU A 277 -10.90 -13.31 -21.69
C LEU A 277 -10.44 -12.91 -23.10
N GLU A 278 -10.87 -13.63 -24.14
CA GLU A 278 -10.58 -13.28 -25.54
C GLU A 278 -11.17 -11.90 -25.92
N ALA A 279 -12.41 -11.64 -25.52
CA ALA A 279 -13.05 -10.34 -25.72
C ALA A 279 -12.28 -9.20 -25.02
N PHE A 280 -11.84 -9.43 -23.77
CA PHE A 280 -11.02 -8.47 -23.03
C PHE A 280 -9.68 -8.20 -23.73
N LEU A 281 -8.94 -9.24 -24.12
CA LEU A 281 -7.65 -9.10 -24.81
C LEU A 281 -7.80 -8.40 -26.16
N THR A 282 -8.86 -8.73 -26.91
CA THR A 282 -9.17 -8.10 -28.19
C THR A 282 -9.49 -6.62 -28.03
N ASN A 283 -10.32 -6.26 -27.04
CA ASN A 283 -10.67 -4.87 -26.78
C ASN A 283 -9.48 -4.06 -26.26
N SER A 284 -8.63 -4.67 -25.43
CA SER A 284 -7.41 -4.02 -24.93
C SER A 284 -6.32 -3.88 -26.00
N GLY A 285 -6.31 -4.72 -27.04
CA GLY A 285 -5.27 -4.72 -28.07
C GLY A 285 -3.87 -5.05 -27.52
N CYS A 286 -3.80 -5.69 -26.36
CA CYS A 286 -2.56 -5.92 -25.63
C CYS A 286 -1.86 -7.22 -26.05
N ARG A 287 -0.56 -7.30 -25.75
CA ARG A 287 0.24 -8.52 -25.95
C ARG A 287 0.62 -9.11 -24.60
N LEU A 288 -0.34 -9.79 -24.00
CA LEU A 288 -0.17 -10.38 -22.67
C LEU A 288 0.94 -11.44 -22.68
N GLN A 289 1.90 -11.31 -21.77
CA GLN A 289 3.02 -12.25 -21.62
C GLN A 289 2.81 -13.20 -20.44
N GLN A 290 2.15 -12.72 -19.40
CA GLN A 290 1.92 -13.45 -18.16
C GLN A 290 0.43 -13.42 -17.80
N LEU A 291 -0.14 -14.61 -17.62
CA LEU A 291 -1.52 -14.81 -17.17
C LEU A 291 -1.51 -15.71 -15.95
N ARG A 292 -2.08 -15.24 -14.85
CA ARG A 292 -2.30 -16.06 -13.66
C ARG A 292 -3.79 -16.17 -13.36
N ILE A 293 -4.28 -17.40 -13.28
CA ILE A 293 -5.69 -17.67 -13.00
C ILE A 293 -5.82 -18.37 -11.65
N PHE A 294 -6.53 -17.74 -10.71
CA PHE A 294 -6.84 -18.36 -9.42
C PHE A 294 -8.11 -19.22 -9.49
N TYR A 295 -8.09 -20.34 -8.77
CA TYR A 295 -9.18 -21.31 -8.69
C TYR A 295 -9.78 -21.75 -10.05
N PRO A 296 -8.95 -22.11 -11.03
CA PRO A 296 -9.42 -22.48 -12.36
C PRO A 296 -10.16 -23.82 -12.34
N ARG A 297 -11.32 -23.85 -12.99
CA ARG A 297 -12.15 -25.04 -13.21
C ARG A 297 -11.77 -25.76 -14.49
N PHE A 298 -11.31 -25.01 -15.49
CA PHE A 298 -10.83 -25.57 -16.75
C PHE A 298 -9.37 -26.01 -16.61
N SER A 299 -8.89 -26.85 -17.53
CA SER A 299 -7.52 -27.37 -17.48
C SER A 299 -6.51 -26.39 -18.08
N ARG A 300 -5.24 -26.48 -17.67
CA ARG A 300 -4.14 -25.70 -18.26
C ARG A 300 -3.99 -25.90 -19.76
N ALA A 301 -4.34 -27.09 -20.24
CA ALA A 301 -4.33 -27.38 -21.66
C ALA A 301 -5.36 -26.53 -22.41
N ALA A 302 -6.57 -26.34 -21.87
CA ALA A 302 -7.61 -25.53 -22.50
C ALA A 302 -7.16 -24.07 -22.69
N TYR A 303 -6.62 -23.43 -21.64
CA TYR A 303 -6.09 -22.06 -21.73
C TYR A 303 -4.87 -21.95 -22.66
N ARG A 304 -3.98 -22.94 -22.68
CA ARG A 304 -2.84 -22.94 -23.62
C ARG A 304 -3.27 -23.11 -25.08
N THR A 305 -4.29 -23.92 -25.33
CA THR A 305 -4.86 -24.09 -26.68
C THR A 305 -5.55 -22.81 -27.14
N ALA A 306 -6.29 -22.14 -26.26
CA ALA A 306 -6.97 -20.89 -26.58
C ALA A 306 -6.02 -19.69 -26.71
N PHE A 307 -4.96 -19.63 -25.90
CA PHE A 307 -4.03 -18.49 -25.84
C PHE A 307 -2.57 -18.92 -26.04
N PRO A 308 -2.19 -19.42 -27.22
CA PRO A 308 -0.84 -19.94 -27.48
C PRO A 308 0.25 -18.85 -27.48
N SER A 309 -0.13 -17.57 -27.62
CA SER A 309 0.77 -16.42 -27.62
C SER A 309 1.26 -15.99 -26.23
N ILE A 310 0.61 -16.46 -25.16
CA ILE A 310 0.96 -16.09 -23.78
C ILE A 310 2.14 -16.97 -23.32
N ALA A 311 3.27 -16.33 -23.02
CA ALA A 311 4.51 -17.02 -22.67
C ALA A 311 4.42 -17.81 -21.35
N SER A 312 3.79 -17.23 -20.32
CA SER A 312 3.59 -17.88 -19.01
C SER A 312 2.12 -17.90 -18.61
N ILE A 313 1.60 -19.11 -18.35
CA ILE A 313 0.27 -19.33 -17.77
C ILE A 313 0.44 -20.10 -16.46
N GLU A 314 0.09 -19.43 -15.35
CA GLU A 314 0.25 -19.87 -13.96
C GLU A 314 -1.11 -20.00 -13.23
N TRP A 315 -1.10 -20.72 -12.11
CA TRP A 315 -2.26 -21.12 -11.31
C TRP A 315 -2.10 -20.55 -9.88
#